data_AF-A0A7X9AZR6-F1
#
_entry.id   AF-A0A7X9AZR6-F1
#
_cell.length_a   1.000
_cell.length_b   1.000
_cell.length_c   1.000
_cell.angle_alpha   90.00
_cell.angle_beta   90.00
_cell.angle_gamma   90.00
#
_symmetry.space_group_name_H-M   'P 1'
#
loop_
_entity.id
_entity.type
_entity.pdbx_description
1 polymer ?
#
loop_
_entity_poly.entity_id
_entity_poly.type
_entity_poly.pdbx_seq_one_letter_code
_entity_poly.pdbx_strand_id
1 'polypeptide(L)'
;MKTLYYYLRYRYMLFQWRRRSRKRRRSTIYIGNINAFFAALESAGIRYLVLRWFDELPASLEEEKNYSGDIDMLAESSQLEELCRIMARFPGRIKVDLYSNGIRLGTDCKRIAYYPPTLGSELLASTMLYQGRFRCPVPRLHLYSLLYHCVYQKGLLCGLPSGTALPNNETYDHDLPAELKRLEQESGESLPQPLNLLNIHHWLQERNWNMPYDLLGRWPKRNDWHEELLAYETKRLQNDLQGLKQILVFLIREDATRCGADKQILKKLEDKFQILETCHLNTEEQNRLMRQTRGGNWTKHKESIIVPPTCAVICHDPNPSAIAENPELAAAHSFVDNANVFYKHEIRKSLEKEFPEADNFMHGSDNDPESMAYIKAIYPQNWSDKIKKWKEMLAQ
;
A
#
# COMPACT_ATOMS: atom_id res chain seq x y z
N MET A 1 -35.07 19.68 16.14
CA MET A 1 -33.84 20.06 16.87
C MET A 1 -32.72 19.02 16.77
N LYS A 2 -32.93 17.73 17.09
CA LYS A 2 -31.87 16.68 16.99
C LYS A 2 -31.26 16.55 15.58
N THR A 3 -32.07 16.63 14.52
CA THR A 3 -31.59 16.55 13.12
C THR A 3 -30.65 17.70 12.75
N LEU A 4 -30.98 18.93 13.17
CA LEU A 4 -30.14 20.10 12.93
C LEU A 4 -28.81 20.00 13.71
N TYR A 5 -28.86 19.53 14.96
CA TYR A 5 -27.66 19.29 15.77
C TYR A 5 -26.70 18.30 15.09
N TYR A 6 -27.19 17.13 14.66
CA TYR A 6 -26.35 16.14 13.99
C TYR A 6 -25.83 16.62 12.65
N TYR A 7 -26.63 17.37 11.90
CA TYR A 7 -26.19 18.00 10.66
C TYR A 7 -25.04 19.00 10.90
N LEU A 8 -25.17 19.89 11.89
CA LEU A 8 -24.11 20.82 12.25
C LEU A 8 -22.85 20.10 12.72
N ARG A 9 -22.99 19.05 13.53
CA ARG A 9 -21.86 18.21 13.98
C ARG A 9 -21.17 17.51 12.81
N TYR A 10 -21.94 16.96 11.86
CA TYR A 10 -21.41 16.40 10.62
C TYR A 10 -20.61 17.43 9.83
N ARG A 11 -21.18 18.62 9.60
CA ARG A 11 -20.50 19.70 8.86
C ARG A 11 -19.21 20.13 9.55
N TYR A 12 -19.23 20.24 10.88
CA TYR A 12 -18.05 20.56 11.67
C TYR A 12 -16.99 19.45 11.59
N MET A 13 -17.37 18.19 11.72
CA MET A 13 -16.45 17.05 11.65
C MET A 13 -15.81 16.94 10.26
N LEU A 14 -16.60 17.05 9.20
CA LEU A 14 -16.10 17.05 7.81
C LEU A 14 -15.15 18.23 7.56
N PHE A 15 -15.46 19.42 8.10
CA PHE A 15 -14.55 20.56 8.06
C PHE A 15 -13.22 20.25 8.79
N GLN A 16 -13.27 19.67 9.99
CA GLN A 16 -12.07 19.28 10.73
C GLN A 16 -11.23 18.24 9.98
N TRP A 17 -11.87 17.25 9.36
CA TRP A 17 -11.20 16.25 8.52
C TRP A 17 -10.48 16.88 7.35
N ARG A 18 -11.19 17.72 6.56
CA ARG A 18 -10.60 18.44 5.43
C ARG A 18 -9.45 19.34 5.88
N ARG A 19 -9.59 20.04 7.01
CA ARG A 19 -8.55 20.90 7.59
C ARG A 19 -7.32 20.09 8.02
N ARG A 20 -7.51 18.97 8.71
CA ARG A 20 -6.42 18.11 9.18
C ARG A 20 -5.71 17.39 8.03
N SER A 21 -6.46 16.89 7.06
CA SER A 21 -5.92 16.31 5.81
C SER A 21 -5.02 17.32 5.08
N ARG A 22 -5.45 18.59 4.93
CA ARG A 22 -4.59 19.66 4.37
C ARG A 22 -3.30 19.88 5.18
N LYS A 23 -3.38 19.75 6.52
CA LYS A 23 -2.24 19.84 7.43
C LYS A 23 -1.46 18.52 7.58
N ARG A 24 -1.78 17.48 6.79
CA ARG A 24 -1.12 16.16 6.84
C ARG A 24 -1.21 15.48 8.21
N ARG A 25 -2.35 15.65 8.88
CA ARG A 25 -2.63 15.04 10.18
C ARG A 25 -3.85 14.13 10.06
N ARG A 26 -3.81 12.99 10.74
CA ARG A 26 -4.99 12.12 10.86
C ARG A 26 -6.10 12.81 11.65
N SER A 27 -7.32 12.52 11.24
CA SER A 27 -8.50 12.89 12.01
C SER A 27 -8.62 11.97 13.21
N THR A 28 -8.74 12.55 14.40
CA THR A 28 -9.07 11.79 15.61
C THR A 28 -10.58 11.75 15.69
N ILE A 29 -11.13 10.55 15.78
CA ILE A 29 -12.56 10.31 15.76
C ILE A 29 -12.91 9.58 17.04
N TYR A 30 -14.05 9.94 17.62
CA TYR A 30 -14.56 9.30 18.83
C TYR A 30 -16.02 8.94 18.63
N ILE A 31 -16.35 7.68 18.93
CA ILE A 31 -17.69 7.14 18.87
C ILE A 31 -18.16 6.64 20.23
N GLY A 32 -19.47 6.46 20.37
CA GLY A 32 -20.10 5.78 21.50
C GLY A 32 -21.37 5.08 21.05
N ASN A 33 -21.92 4.23 21.93
CA ASN A 33 -22.95 3.25 21.59
C ASN A 33 -22.52 2.43 20.36
N ILE A 34 -21.43 1.66 20.54
CA ILE A 34 -20.74 0.94 19.45
C ILE A 34 -21.69 0.07 18.65
N ASN A 35 -22.57 -0.68 19.31
CA ASN A 35 -23.50 -1.56 18.64
C ASN A 35 -24.50 -0.79 17.74
N ALA A 36 -25.06 0.33 18.22
CA ALA A 36 -25.95 1.14 17.41
C ALA A 36 -25.22 1.86 16.28
N PHE A 37 -23.95 2.23 16.49
CA PHE A 37 -23.09 2.80 15.46
C PHE A 37 -22.88 1.81 14.31
N PHE A 38 -22.47 0.57 14.61
CA PHE A 38 -22.25 -0.46 13.59
C PHE A 38 -23.55 -0.87 12.89
N ALA A 39 -24.66 -1.00 13.63
CA ALA A 39 -25.97 -1.24 13.03
C ALA A 39 -26.37 -0.13 12.05
N ALA A 40 -26.02 1.13 12.34
CA ALA A 40 -26.27 2.25 11.43
C ALA A 40 -25.36 2.21 10.18
N LEU A 41 -24.12 1.72 10.30
CA LEU A 41 -23.25 1.49 9.15
C LEU A 41 -23.80 0.38 8.24
N GLU A 42 -24.21 -0.76 8.82
CA GLU A 42 -24.84 -1.86 8.08
C GLU A 42 -26.12 -1.41 7.37
N SER A 43 -27.01 -0.69 8.08
CA SER A 43 -28.26 -0.19 7.49
C SER A 43 -28.04 0.81 6.36
N ALA A 44 -26.92 1.52 6.34
CA ALA A 44 -26.57 2.48 5.30
C ALA A 44 -25.73 1.86 4.15
N GLY A 45 -25.43 0.56 4.22
CA GLY A 45 -24.63 -0.12 3.20
C GLY A 45 -23.18 0.39 3.14
N ILE A 46 -22.64 0.87 4.26
CA ILE A 46 -21.23 1.26 4.33
C ILE A 46 -20.37 0.00 4.32
N ARG A 47 -19.38 -0.05 3.42
CA ARG A 47 -18.36 -1.10 3.42
C ARG A 47 -17.26 -0.74 4.42
N TYR A 48 -17.17 -1.51 5.49
CA TYR A 48 -16.18 -1.35 6.54
C TYR A 48 -15.82 -2.70 7.16
N LEU A 49 -14.77 -2.70 7.97
CA LEU A 49 -14.46 -3.78 8.91
C LEU A 49 -13.61 -3.26 10.08
N VAL A 50 -13.74 -3.93 11.22
CA VAL A 50 -12.84 -3.79 12.37
C VAL A 50 -11.67 -4.75 12.17
N LEU A 51 -10.44 -4.25 12.19
CA LEU A 51 -9.26 -4.96 11.67
C LEU A 51 -8.77 -6.10 12.57
N ARG A 52 -8.69 -5.86 13.87
CA ARG A 52 -8.01 -6.72 14.86
C ARG A 52 -8.49 -6.39 16.27
N TRP A 53 -8.23 -7.30 17.22
CA TRP A 53 -8.62 -7.16 18.64
C TRP A 53 -10.11 -6.84 18.84
N PHE A 54 -10.93 -7.28 17.89
CA PHE A 54 -12.35 -6.93 17.85
C PHE A 54 -13.18 -7.73 18.85
N ASP A 55 -12.64 -8.83 19.35
CA ASP A 55 -13.16 -9.66 20.42
C ASP A 55 -13.15 -8.94 21.78
N GLU A 56 -12.27 -7.96 21.97
CA GLU A 56 -12.21 -7.11 23.17
C GLU A 56 -13.29 -5.99 23.17
N LEU A 57 -14.04 -5.80 22.07
CA LEU A 57 -14.98 -4.69 21.94
C LEU A 57 -16.24 -4.88 22.80
N PRO A 58 -16.63 -3.84 23.57
CA PRO A 58 -17.69 -3.92 24.57
C PRO A 58 -19.03 -4.32 23.93
N ALA A 59 -19.69 -5.33 24.47
CA ALA A 59 -20.97 -5.85 24.02
C ALA A 59 -22.17 -5.05 24.55
N SER A 60 -21.97 -4.26 25.60
CA SER A 60 -23.02 -3.49 26.27
C SER A 60 -22.58 -2.05 26.57
N LEU A 61 -23.55 -1.17 26.87
CA LEU A 61 -23.25 0.20 27.28
C LEU A 61 -22.50 0.27 28.62
N GLU A 62 -22.66 -0.73 29.49
CA GLU A 62 -21.94 -0.79 30.77
C GLU A 62 -20.47 -1.17 30.56
N GLU A 63 -20.18 -2.15 29.70
CA GLU A 63 -18.80 -2.46 29.30
C GLU A 63 -18.14 -1.27 28.59
N GLU A 64 -18.90 -0.54 27.76
CA GLU A 64 -18.42 0.65 27.05
C GLU A 64 -17.91 1.75 27.99
N LYS A 65 -18.50 1.88 29.19
CA LYS A 65 -18.04 2.87 30.19
C LYS A 65 -16.65 2.58 30.73
N ASN A 66 -16.28 1.30 30.80
CA ASN A 66 -15.01 0.83 31.37
C ASN A 66 -13.96 0.52 30.30
N TYR A 67 -14.33 0.55 29.02
CA TYR A 67 -13.44 0.30 27.90
C TYR A 67 -12.52 1.50 27.63
N SER A 68 -11.21 1.25 27.61
CA SER A 68 -10.17 2.27 27.37
C SER A 68 -9.40 2.08 26.06
N GLY A 69 -9.67 1.00 25.31
CA GLY A 69 -9.03 0.70 24.04
C GLY A 69 -9.50 1.58 22.89
N ASP A 70 -8.93 1.35 21.71
CA ASP A 70 -9.34 1.98 20.46
C ASP A 70 -9.79 0.95 19.40
N ILE A 71 -10.49 1.45 18.39
CA ILE A 71 -11.01 0.65 17.28
C ILE A 71 -10.18 0.95 16.04
N ASP A 72 -9.40 -0.03 15.58
CA ASP A 72 -8.78 0.01 14.27
C ASP A 72 -9.80 -0.39 13.19
N MET A 73 -10.21 0.56 12.36
CA MET A 73 -11.25 0.35 11.35
C MET A 73 -10.76 0.67 9.95
N LEU A 74 -11.07 -0.19 8.97
CA LEU A 74 -10.86 0.06 7.55
C LEU A 74 -12.21 0.31 6.88
N ALA A 75 -12.31 1.34 6.05
CA ALA A 75 -13.54 1.67 5.32
C ALA A 75 -13.28 2.00 3.85
N GLU A 76 -14.33 1.91 3.04
CA GLU A 76 -14.29 2.28 1.63
C GLU A 76 -14.04 3.78 1.43
N SER A 77 -12.98 4.10 0.67
CA SER A 77 -12.53 5.47 0.39
C SER A 77 -13.58 6.33 -0.30
N SER A 78 -14.45 5.74 -1.12
CA SER A 78 -15.55 6.46 -1.79
C SER A 78 -16.70 6.81 -0.85
N GLN A 79 -16.85 6.11 0.27
CA GLN A 79 -17.98 6.25 1.21
C GLN A 79 -17.64 7.08 2.47
N LEU A 80 -16.42 7.62 2.59
CA LEU A 80 -15.96 8.32 3.79
C LEU A 80 -16.81 9.52 4.21
N GLU A 81 -17.41 10.26 3.27
CA GLU A 81 -18.31 11.38 3.64
C GLU A 81 -19.63 10.91 4.25
N GLU A 82 -20.17 9.77 3.78
CA GLU A 82 -21.36 9.15 4.37
C GLU A 82 -21.05 8.59 5.75
N LEU A 83 -19.92 7.89 5.87
CA LEU A 83 -19.41 7.38 7.13
C LEU A 83 -19.26 8.52 8.15
N CYS A 84 -18.72 9.67 7.72
CA CYS A 84 -18.65 10.89 8.53
C CYS A 84 -20.03 11.36 9.01
N ARG A 85 -21.05 11.33 8.14
CA ARG A 85 -22.43 11.69 8.52
C ARG A 85 -23.01 10.76 9.57
N ILE A 86 -22.77 9.46 9.45
CA ILE A 86 -23.25 8.46 10.41
C ILE A 86 -22.54 8.65 11.76
N MET A 87 -21.21 8.74 11.78
CA MET A 87 -20.44 8.95 13.02
C MET A 87 -20.85 10.22 13.77
N ALA A 88 -21.29 11.27 13.08
CA ALA A 88 -21.78 12.48 13.73
C ALA A 88 -22.98 12.22 14.66
N ARG A 89 -23.74 11.14 14.44
CA ARG A 89 -24.90 10.74 15.26
C ARG A 89 -24.52 9.98 16.52
N PHE A 90 -23.30 9.47 16.61
CA PHE A 90 -22.84 8.57 17.68
C PHE A 90 -21.62 9.16 18.42
N PRO A 91 -21.73 10.33 19.07
CA PRO A 91 -20.66 10.84 19.93
C PRO A 91 -20.33 9.89 21.08
N GLY A 92 -19.05 9.72 21.39
CA GLY A 92 -18.62 9.02 22.60
C GLY A 92 -17.16 9.23 22.93
N ARG A 93 -16.58 8.27 23.66
CA ARG A 93 -15.21 8.34 24.21
C ARG A 93 -14.23 7.38 23.53
N ILE A 94 -14.73 6.42 22.75
CA ILE A 94 -13.91 5.37 22.18
C ILE A 94 -13.28 5.90 20.90
N LYS A 95 -11.95 5.91 20.87
CA LYS A 95 -11.17 6.39 19.73
C LYS A 95 -11.31 5.41 18.57
N VAL A 96 -11.46 5.93 17.37
CA VAL A 96 -11.42 5.15 16.12
C VAL A 96 -10.22 5.58 15.30
N ASP A 97 -9.29 4.65 15.11
CA ASP A 97 -8.21 4.78 14.14
C ASP A 97 -8.72 4.32 12.77
N LEU A 98 -9.23 5.30 12.02
CA LEU A 98 -9.85 5.10 10.71
C LEU A 98 -8.82 5.10 9.58
N TYR A 99 -8.80 4.00 8.82
CA TYR A 99 -8.05 3.80 7.59
C TYR A 99 -9.01 3.61 6.40
N SER A 100 -8.47 3.67 5.18
CA SER A 100 -9.22 3.31 3.97
C SER A 100 -8.35 2.61 2.93
N ASN A 101 -8.98 1.98 1.94
CA ASN A 101 -8.35 1.41 0.73
C ASN A 101 -7.81 2.48 -0.25
N GLY A 102 -7.32 3.61 0.27
CA GLY A 102 -6.94 4.81 -0.45
C GLY A 102 -6.50 5.91 0.51
N ILE A 103 -6.18 7.09 -0.02
CA ILE A 103 -5.58 8.22 0.73
C ILE A 103 -6.49 9.47 0.76
N ARG A 104 -7.75 9.32 1.19
CA ARG A 104 -8.75 10.41 1.20
C ARG A 104 -9.12 10.85 2.62
N LEU A 105 -9.39 12.14 2.80
CA LEU A 105 -9.92 12.72 4.04
C LEU A 105 -9.10 12.44 5.33
N GLY A 106 -7.80 12.20 5.21
CA GLY A 106 -6.90 12.05 6.35
C GLY A 106 -6.89 10.65 6.97
N THR A 107 -7.30 9.63 6.21
CA THR A 107 -7.17 8.19 6.54
C THR A 107 -5.78 7.62 6.23
N ASP A 108 -4.88 8.45 5.70
CA ASP A 108 -3.51 8.08 5.37
C ASP A 108 -2.57 8.03 6.59
N CYS A 109 -1.55 7.19 6.50
CA CYS A 109 -0.38 7.20 7.37
C CYS A 109 0.71 8.08 6.72
N LYS A 110 0.77 9.37 7.07
CA LYS A 110 1.71 10.35 6.50
C LYS A 110 1.79 10.28 4.95
N ARG A 111 0.62 10.32 4.28
CA ARG A 111 0.39 10.29 2.82
C ARG A 111 0.44 8.92 2.16
N ILE A 112 0.63 7.86 2.93
CA ILE A 112 0.66 6.49 2.44
C ILE A 112 -0.55 5.75 3.00
N ALA A 113 -1.22 4.94 2.17
CA ALA A 113 -2.32 4.10 2.63
C ALA A 113 -1.80 3.06 3.64
N TYR A 114 -2.58 2.75 4.67
CA TYR A 114 -2.16 1.83 5.73
C TYR A 114 -1.91 0.42 5.19
N TYR A 115 -2.83 -0.06 4.37
CA TYR A 115 -2.60 -1.17 3.43
C TYR A 115 -2.51 -0.60 2.02
N PRO A 116 -1.70 -1.20 1.12
CA PRO A 116 -1.81 -0.95 -0.32
C PRO A 116 -3.29 -1.02 -0.75
N PRO A 117 -3.78 -0.07 -1.58
CA PRO A 117 -5.19 0.01 -1.96
C PRO A 117 -5.83 -1.30 -2.45
N THR A 118 -5.06 -2.13 -3.17
CA THR A 118 -5.48 -3.46 -3.62
C THR A 118 -5.73 -4.42 -2.46
N LEU A 119 -4.82 -4.50 -1.48
CA LEU A 119 -4.98 -5.31 -0.26
C LEU A 119 -6.12 -4.79 0.62
N GLY A 120 -6.23 -3.46 0.77
CA GLY A 120 -7.33 -2.85 1.51
C GLY A 120 -8.71 -3.14 0.89
N SER A 121 -8.79 -3.18 -0.45
CA SER A 121 -10.03 -3.52 -1.15
C SER A 121 -10.37 -5.00 -1.02
N GLU A 122 -9.36 -5.89 -1.04
CA GLU A 122 -9.54 -7.32 -0.78
C GLU A 122 -10.10 -7.60 0.61
N LEU A 123 -9.57 -6.92 1.64
CA LEU A 123 -10.09 -6.97 3.00
C LEU A 123 -11.56 -6.53 3.08
N LEU A 124 -11.90 -5.40 2.48
CA LEU A 124 -13.27 -4.87 2.47
C LEU A 124 -14.26 -5.79 1.71
N ALA A 125 -13.78 -6.50 0.69
CA ALA A 125 -14.60 -7.44 -0.08
C ALA A 125 -14.85 -8.76 0.65
N SER A 126 -13.98 -9.14 1.59
CA SER A 126 -13.97 -10.45 2.24
C SER A 126 -14.14 -10.33 3.75
N THR A 127 -15.35 -9.95 4.17
CA THR A 127 -15.70 -9.76 5.58
C THR A 127 -16.74 -10.77 6.05
N MET A 128 -16.77 -11.01 7.36
CA MET A 128 -17.82 -11.75 8.04
C MET A 128 -18.46 -10.91 9.14
N LEU A 129 -19.68 -11.26 9.52
CA LEU A 129 -20.37 -10.59 10.63
C LEU A 129 -19.94 -11.27 11.95
N TYR A 130 -19.20 -10.54 12.78
CA TYR A 130 -18.76 -11.03 14.09
C TYR A 130 -19.92 -11.00 15.07
N GLN A 131 -20.34 -12.18 15.55
CA GLN A 131 -21.40 -12.36 16.56
C GLN A 131 -22.70 -11.57 16.27
N GLY A 132 -23.01 -11.31 14.99
CA GLY A 132 -24.19 -10.51 14.62
C GLY A 132 -24.06 -9.00 14.83
N ARG A 133 -22.87 -8.47 15.17
CA ARG A 133 -22.69 -7.09 15.65
C ARG A 133 -22.03 -6.15 14.63
N PHE A 134 -20.92 -6.56 14.03
CA PHE A 134 -20.15 -5.73 13.10
C PHE A 134 -19.28 -6.58 12.18
N ARG A 135 -18.75 -5.98 11.11
CA ARG A 135 -17.89 -6.66 10.14
C ARG A 135 -16.46 -6.79 10.66
N CYS A 136 -15.87 -7.97 10.49
CA CYS A 136 -14.44 -8.24 10.69
C CYS A 136 -13.89 -9.02 9.48
N PRO A 137 -12.56 -9.13 9.29
CA PRO A 137 -12.00 -9.94 8.23
C PRO A 137 -12.33 -11.41 8.44
N VAL A 138 -12.49 -12.15 7.33
CA VAL A 138 -12.50 -13.63 7.39
C VAL A 138 -11.16 -14.15 7.95
N PRO A 139 -11.11 -15.33 8.62
CA PRO A 139 -9.94 -15.76 9.38
C PRO A 139 -8.61 -15.72 8.62
N ARG A 140 -8.59 -16.17 7.36
CA ARG A 140 -7.39 -16.12 6.51
C ARG A 140 -6.87 -14.70 6.32
N LEU A 141 -7.73 -13.76 5.97
CA LEU A 141 -7.29 -12.37 5.78
C LEU A 141 -7.04 -11.65 7.11
N HIS A 142 -7.68 -12.08 8.19
CA HIS A 142 -7.35 -11.57 9.52
C HIS A 142 -5.90 -11.93 9.85
N LEU A 143 -5.51 -13.20 9.67
CA LEU A 143 -4.12 -13.65 9.82
C LEU A 143 -3.15 -12.81 8.98
N TYR A 144 -3.44 -12.63 7.69
CA TYR A 144 -2.55 -11.91 6.78
C TYR A 144 -2.41 -10.45 7.19
N SER A 145 -3.51 -9.81 7.55
CA SER A 145 -3.53 -8.40 7.95
C SER A 145 -2.83 -8.14 9.29
N LEU A 146 -2.89 -9.10 10.22
CA LEU A 146 -2.19 -9.05 11.50
C LEU A 146 -0.69 -9.27 11.30
N LEU A 147 -0.28 -10.26 10.51
CA LEU A 147 1.13 -10.49 10.16
C LEU A 147 1.72 -9.29 9.41
N TYR A 148 0.97 -8.71 8.47
CA TYR A 148 1.36 -7.46 7.79
C TYR A 148 1.56 -6.31 8.79
N HIS A 149 0.65 -6.18 9.77
CA HIS A 149 0.78 -5.19 10.83
C HIS A 149 2.06 -5.40 11.65
N CYS A 150 2.32 -6.63 12.08
CA CYS A 150 3.52 -6.98 12.83
C CYS A 150 4.79 -6.64 12.05
N VAL A 151 4.91 -7.07 10.79
CA VAL A 151 6.13 -6.88 9.99
C VAL A 151 6.33 -5.43 9.56
N TYR A 152 5.31 -4.76 9.03
CA TYR A 152 5.51 -3.48 8.34
C TYR A 152 4.98 -2.25 9.08
N GLN A 153 4.12 -2.43 10.09
CA GLN A 153 3.55 -1.30 10.85
C GLN A 153 4.19 -1.13 12.22
N LYS A 154 4.57 -2.25 12.85
CA LYS A 154 5.17 -2.31 14.19
C LYS A 154 6.66 -2.65 14.13
N GLY A 155 7.06 -3.62 13.32
CA GLY A 155 8.43 -4.15 13.32
C GLY A 155 8.79 -4.70 14.70
N LEU A 156 9.92 -4.27 15.26
CA LEU A 156 10.36 -4.70 16.60
C LEU A 156 9.31 -4.45 17.71
N LEU A 157 8.47 -3.42 17.56
CA LEU A 157 7.44 -3.04 18.53
C LEU A 157 6.34 -4.11 18.72
N CYS A 158 6.31 -5.20 17.95
CA CYS A 158 5.35 -6.30 18.13
C CYS A 158 5.88 -7.46 19.00
N GLY A 159 7.11 -7.35 19.52
CA GLY A 159 7.69 -8.35 20.42
C GLY A 159 8.10 -9.68 19.78
N LEU A 160 7.99 -9.83 18.44
CA LEU A 160 8.48 -11.01 17.73
C LEU A 160 9.97 -10.92 17.41
N PRO A 161 10.76 -12.00 17.52
CA PRO A 161 12.15 -12.00 17.07
C PRO A 161 12.29 -11.48 15.63
N SER A 162 13.36 -10.75 15.34
CA SER A 162 13.60 -10.20 14.00
C SER A 162 13.87 -11.29 12.96
N GLY A 163 14.55 -12.37 13.35
CA GLY A 163 15.12 -13.35 12.42
C GLY A 163 16.46 -12.89 11.82
N THR A 164 17.00 -11.77 12.31
CA THR A 164 18.32 -11.22 11.95
C THR A 164 19.18 -11.04 13.20
N ALA A 165 20.31 -10.35 13.07
CA ALA A 165 21.14 -9.98 14.22
C ALA A 165 20.52 -8.87 15.09
N LEU A 166 19.39 -8.27 14.67
CA LEU A 166 18.72 -7.24 15.46
C LEU A 166 18.11 -7.84 16.74
N PRO A 167 18.43 -7.29 17.93
CA PRO A 167 17.78 -7.71 19.15
C PRO A 167 16.30 -7.33 19.14
N ASN A 168 15.48 -8.11 19.82
CA ASN A 168 14.14 -7.66 20.22
C ASN A 168 13.98 -7.83 21.72
N ASN A 169 13.70 -6.72 22.40
CA ASN A 169 13.45 -6.66 23.84
C ASN A 169 12.11 -5.99 24.17
N GLU A 170 11.24 -5.79 23.17
CA GLU A 170 9.99 -5.07 23.36
C GLU A 170 8.86 -6.01 23.76
N THR A 171 8.05 -5.52 24.70
CA THR A 171 6.81 -6.19 25.12
C THR A 171 5.67 -5.63 24.28
N TYR A 172 4.76 -6.51 23.86
CA TYR A 172 3.57 -6.14 23.12
C TYR A 172 2.36 -6.28 24.03
N ASP A 173 1.45 -5.31 23.97
CA ASP A 173 0.33 -5.19 24.92
C ASP A 173 -0.69 -6.32 24.79
N HIS A 174 -0.75 -6.99 23.64
CA HIS A 174 -1.69 -8.09 23.36
C HIS A 174 -0.97 -9.44 23.31
N ASP A 175 -1.71 -10.51 23.62
CA ASP A 175 -1.24 -11.90 23.49
C ASP A 175 -1.21 -12.34 22.01
N LEU A 176 -0.24 -11.78 21.28
CA LEU A 176 -0.01 -12.08 19.87
C LEU A 176 0.23 -13.58 19.60
N PRO A 177 1.01 -14.33 20.42
CA PRO A 177 1.17 -15.76 20.21
C PRO A 177 -0.14 -16.55 20.25
N ALA A 178 -1.02 -16.28 21.23
CA ALA A 178 -2.31 -16.95 21.32
C ALA A 178 -3.20 -16.61 20.12
N GLU A 179 -3.25 -15.34 19.73
CA GLU A 179 -4.06 -14.88 18.60
C GLU A 179 -3.58 -15.47 17.26
N LEU A 180 -2.26 -15.50 17.02
CA LEU A 180 -1.70 -16.10 15.82
C LEU A 180 -2.00 -17.60 15.74
N LYS A 181 -1.90 -18.33 16.85
CA LYS A 181 -2.22 -19.77 16.92
C LYS A 181 -3.71 -20.02 16.64
N ARG A 182 -4.59 -19.19 17.19
CA ARG A 182 -6.03 -19.25 16.91
C ARG A 182 -6.31 -19.04 15.43
N LEU A 183 -5.72 -18.00 14.84
CA LEU A 183 -5.91 -17.66 13.43
C LEU A 183 -5.31 -18.69 12.48
N GLU A 184 -4.17 -19.30 12.83
CA GLU A 184 -3.60 -20.44 12.10
C GLU A 184 -4.62 -21.58 12.00
N GLN A 185 -5.21 -21.99 13.12
CA GLN A 185 -6.23 -23.05 13.17
C GLN A 185 -7.50 -22.70 12.38
N GLU A 186 -8.01 -21.48 12.53
CA GLU A 186 -9.25 -21.06 11.86
C GLU A 186 -9.09 -20.83 10.36
N SER A 187 -7.90 -20.39 9.92
CA SER A 187 -7.62 -20.16 8.51
C SER A 187 -7.21 -21.42 7.76
N GLY A 188 -6.73 -22.45 8.46
CA GLY A 188 -6.12 -23.65 7.87
C GLY A 188 -4.76 -23.38 7.24
N GLU A 189 -4.16 -22.21 7.48
CA GLU A 189 -2.81 -21.88 7.06
C GLU A 189 -1.78 -22.47 8.03
N SER A 190 -0.51 -22.53 7.61
CA SER A 190 0.59 -22.88 8.50
C SER A 190 1.49 -21.65 8.67
N LEU A 191 1.72 -21.25 9.92
CA LEU A 191 2.62 -20.14 10.24
C LEU A 191 4.07 -20.54 9.93
N PRO A 192 4.90 -19.58 9.49
CA PRO A 192 6.29 -19.87 9.19
C PRO A 192 7.06 -20.20 10.47
N GLN A 193 7.97 -21.18 10.37
CA GLN A 193 8.81 -21.62 11.48
C GLN A 193 10.30 -21.46 11.14
N PRO A 194 11.12 -20.88 12.03
CA PRO A 194 10.74 -20.23 13.30
C PRO A 194 9.88 -18.96 13.08
N LEU A 195 8.98 -18.67 14.03
CA LEU A 195 8.12 -17.48 13.98
C LEU A 195 8.93 -16.21 14.29
N ASN A 196 9.33 -15.50 13.25
CA ASN A 196 10.08 -14.25 13.32
C ASN A 196 9.70 -13.31 12.17
N LEU A 197 10.04 -12.02 12.27
CA LEU A 197 9.62 -10.99 11.31
C LEU A 197 10.11 -11.28 9.88
N LEU A 198 11.33 -11.78 9.70
CA LEU A 198 11.89 -12.11 8.38
C LEU A 198 11.18 -13.29 7.72
N ASN A 199 10.91 -14.35 8.46
CA ASN A 199 10.18 -15.51 7.97
C ASN A 199 8.72 -15.17 7.67
N ILE A 200 8.09 -14.30 8.47
CA ILE A 200 6.76 -13.77 8.18
C ILE A 200 6.79 -12.92 6.90
N HIS A 201 7.83 -12.11 6.70
CA HIS A 201 8.00 -11.34 5.47
C HIS A 201 8.02 -12.24 4.23
N HIS A 202 8.81 -13.32 4.24
CA HIS A 202 8.85 -14.30 3.15
C HIS A 202 7.50 -15.01 2.95
N TRP A 203 6.86 -15.41 4.04
CA TRP A 203 5.56 -16.04 4.00
C TRP A 203 4.47 -15.15 3.38
N LEU A 204 4.53 -13.83 3.66
CA LEU A 204 3.66 -12.83 3.03
C LEU A 204 4.01 -12.61 1.54
N GLN A 205 5.29 -12.71 1.15
CA GLN A 205 5.71 -12.64 -0.27
C GLN A 205 5.10 -13.78 -1.09
N GLU A 206 5.15 -15.02 -0.58
CA GLU A 206 4.55 -16.20 -1.24
C GLU A 206 3.04 -16.04 -1.48
N ARG A 207 2.37 -15.26 -0.62
CA ARG A 207 0.93 -14.99 -0.66
C ARG A 207 0.56 -13.69 -1.37
N ASN A 208 1.53 -12.98 -1.97
CA ASN A 208 1.33 -11.67 -2.58
C ASN A 208 0.69 -10.63 -1.63
N TRP A 209 1.04 -10.72 -0.36
CA TRP A 209 0.53 -9.88 0.72
C TRP A 209 1.64 -9.06 1.40
N ASN A 210 2.87 -9.10 0.88
CA ASN A 210 3.97 -8.29 1.38
C ASN A 210 3.80 -6.80 1.04
N MET A 211 4.48 -5.94 1.79
CA MET A 211 4.68 -4.56 1.39
C MET A 211 5.59 -4.52 0.14
N PRO A 212 5.20 -3.82 -0.94
CA PRO A 212 6.05 -3.61 -2.11
C PRO A 212 7.40 -2.98 -1.77
N TYR A 213 8.45 -3.33 -2.51
CA TYR A 213 9.80 -2.81 -2.28
C TYR A 213 9.87 -1.28 -2.30
N ASP A 214 9.21 -0.67 -3.28
CA ASP A 214 9.14 0.79 -3.42
C ASP A 214 8.37 1.47 -2.27
N LEU A 215 7.47 0.74 -1.61
CA LEU A 215 6.78 1.20 -0.42
C LEU A 215 7.63 1.01 0.83
N LEU A 216 8.39 -0.08 0.95
CA LEU A 216 9.35 -0.29 2.04
C LEU A 216 10.35 0.87 2.13
N GLY A 217 10.91 1.31 0.99
CA GLY A 217 11.81 2.46 0.92
C GLY A 217 11.18 3.78 1.39
N ARG A 218 9.88 3.96 1.17
CA ARG A 218 9.16 5.21 1.47
C ARG A 218 8.29 5.14 2.72
N TRP A 219 8.32 4.03 3.45
CA TRP A 219 7.45 3.82 4.60
C TRP A 219 7.74 4.87 5.69
N PRO A 220 6.73 5.59 6.22
CA PRO A 220 6.98 6.81 7.00
C PRO A 220 7.18 6.59 8.50
N LYS A 221 6.94 5.37 8.99
CA LYS A 221 7.15 4.97 10.38
C LYS A 221 8.23 3.90 10.39
N ARG A 222 9.48 4.31 10.57
CA ARG A 222 10.65 3.44 10.50
C ARG A 222 11.23 3.24 11.89
N ASN A 223 11.70 2.04 12.15
CA ASN A 223 12.59 1.64 13.23
C ASN A 223 13.66 0.74 12.61
N ASP A 224 14.62 0.27 13.41
CA ASP A 224 15.79 -0.49 12.92
C ASP A 224 15.40 -1.71 12.06
N TRP A 225 14.26 -2.35 12.36
CA TRP A 225 13.73 -3.44 11.54
C TRP A 225 13.44 -3.03 10.09
N HIS A 226 12.90 -1.82 9.86
CA HIS A 226 12.58 -1.38 8.51
C HIS A 226 13.83 -1.08 7.69
N GLU A 227 14.89 -0.57 8.34
CA GLU A 227 16.19 -0.36 7.69
C GLU A 227 16.84 -1.70 7.34
N GLU A 228 16.86 -2.64 8.28
CA GLU A 228 17.40 -3.98 8.09
C GLU A 228 16.67 -4.74 6.97
N LEU A 229 15.34 -4.70 6.98
CA LEU A 229 14.52 -5.35 5.95
C LEU A 229 14.74 -4.71 4.58
N LEU A 230 14.83 -3.38 4.50
CA LEU A 230 15.12 -2.69 3.25
C LEU A 230 16.51 -3.05 2.71
N ALA A 231 17.53 -3.07 3.58
CA ALA A 231 18.89 -3.46 3.21
C ALA A 231 18.96 -4.92 2.73
N TYR A 232 18.28 -5.82 3.43
CA TYR A 232 18.15 -7.23 3.06
C TYR A 232 17.52 -7.38 1.66
N GLU A 233 16.36 -6.75 1.42
CA GLU A 233 15.67 -6.82 0.13
C GLU A 233 16.48 -6.16 -0.99
N THR A 234 17.11 -5.02 -0.71
CA THR A 234 17.99 -4.32 -1.68
C THR A 234 19.11 -5.24 -2.14
N LYS A 235 19.82 -5.87 -1.19
CA LYS A 235 20.91 -6.79 -1.51
C LYS A 235 20.44 -7.99 -2.33
N ARG A 236 19.28 -8.56 -1.99
CA ARG A 236 18.68 -9.67 -2.72
C ARG A 236 18.40 -9.28 -4.17
N LEU A 237 17.70 -8.16 -4.38
CA LEU A 237 17.33 -7.64 -5.70
C LEU A 237 18.58 -7.28 -6.53
N GLN A 238 19.62 -6.71 -5.91
CA GLN A 238 20.90 -6.45 -6.58
C GLN A 238 21.60 -7.74 -7.04
N ASN A 239 21.58 -8.79 -6.22
CA ASN A 239 22.13 -10.08 -6.61
C ASN A 239 21.34 -10.70 -7.78
N ASP A 240 20.01 -10.56 -7.77
CA ASP A 240 19.12 -11.07 -8.83
C ASP A 240 19.35 -10.39 -10.19
N LEU A 241 19.86 -9.14 -10.21
CA LEU A 241 20.26 -8.45 -11.44
C LEU A 241 21.52 -9.06 -12.07
N GLN A 242 22.28 -9.89 -11.34
CA GLN A 242 23.46 -10.59 -11.84
C GLN A 242 24.49 -9.66 -12.52
N GLY A 243 24.68 -8.47 -11.95
CA GLY A 243 25.61 -7.45 -12.44
C GLY A 243 25.08 -6.56 -13.57
N LEU A 244 23.86 -6.79 -14.05
CA LEU A 244 23.16 -5.84 -14.92
C LEU A 244 22.91 -4.53 -14.15
N LYS A 245 23.11 -3.38 -14.79
CA LYS A 245 22.98 -2.05 -14.18
C LYS A 245 22.25 -1.10 -15.11
N GLN A 246 21.80 0.03 -14.56
CA GLN A 246 21.14 1.10 -15.31
C GLN A 246 19.90 0.62 -16.06
N ILE A 247 19.15 -0.28 -15.40
CA ILE A 247 17.89 -0.79 -15.92
C ILE A 247 16.76 0.09 -15.43
N LEU A 248 15.90 0.47 -16.36
CA LEU A 248 14.74 1.30 -16.12
C LEU A 248 13.49 0.52 -16.54
N VAL A 249 12.47 0.49 -15.70
CA VAL A 249 11.19 -0.13 -16.02
C VAL A 249 10.11 0.94 -16.04
N PHE A 250 9.54 1.19 -17.21
CA PHE A 250 8.41 2.09 -17.38
C PHE A 250 7.12 1.29 -17.53
N LEU A 251 6.09 1.65 -16.75
CA LEU A 251 4.77 1.03 -16.75
C LEU A 251 3.76 2.03 -17.33
N ILE A 252 3.35 1.82 -18.58
CA ILE A 252 2.38 2.68 -19.28
C ILE A 252 0.98 2.36 -18.77
N ARG A 253 0.21 3.41 -18.45
CA ARG A 253 -1.13 3.30 -17.88
C ARG A 253 -2.20 3.06 -18.95
N GLU A 254 -3.31 2.47 -18.54
CA GLU A 254 -4.47 2.21 -19.39
C GLU A 254 -5.03 3.49 -20.02
N ASP A 255 -5.10 4.59 -19.26
CA ASP A 255 -5.59 5.88 -19.76
C ASP A 255 -4.72 6.41 -20.93
N ALA A 256 -3.40 6.28 -20.85
CA ALA A 256 -2.48 6.61 -21.95
C ALA A 256 -2.63 5.69 -23.17
N THR A 257 -2.85 4.40 -22.95
CA THR A 257 -3.04 3.43 -24.04
C THR A 257 -4.36 3.69 -24.75
N ARG A 258 -5.43 3.97 -24.00
CA ARG A 258 -6.78 4.20 -24.53
C ARG A 258 -6.84 5.43 -25.43
N CYS A 259 -6.10 6.49 -25.11
CA CYS A 259 -6.03 7.69 -25.96
C CYS A 259 -4.94 7.60 -27.05
N GLY A 260 -4.18 6.50 -27.13
CA GLY A 260 -3.14 6.27 -28.14
C GLY A 260 -1.81 6.98 -27.88
N ALA A 261 -1.61 7.53 -26.67
CA ALA A 261 -0.37 8.21 -26.27
C ALA A 261 0.80 7.23 -26.08
N ASP A 262 0.52 5.94 -25.84
CA ASP A 262 1.48 4.85 -25.69
C ASP A 262 2.50 4.78 -26.84
N LYS A 263 2.06 4.99 -28.08
CA LYS A 263 2.95 4.99 -29.26
C LYS A 263 3.99 6.12 -29.19
N GLN A 264 3.57 7.32 -28.78
CA GLN A 264 4.50 8.44 -28.62
C GLN A 264 5.44 8.25 -27.42
N ILE A 265 4.94 7.63 -26.35
CA ILE A 265 5.75 7.26 -25.19
C ILE A 265 6.86 6.29 -25.63
N LEU A 266 6.51 5.21 -26.32
CA LEU A 266 7.48 4.21 -26.79
C LEU A 266 8.56 4.84 -27.67
N LYS A 267 8.16 5.67 -28.64
CA LYS A 267 9.11 6.38 -29.51
C LYS A 267 10.07 7.26 -28.70
N LYS A 268 9.56 8.07 -27.76
CA LYS A 268 10.40 8.93 -26.91
C LYS A 268 11.35 8.13 -26.03
N LEU A 269 10.92 6.97 -25.53
CA LEU A 269 11.78 6.08 -24.75
C LEU A 269 12.87 5.46 -25.63
N GLU A 270 12.55 5.02 -26.84
CA GLU A 270 13.50 4.49 -27.83
C GLU A 270 14.54 5.53 -28.25
N ASP A 271 14.13 6.80 -28.41
CA ASP A 271 15.02 7.91 -28.78
C ASP A 271 16.10 8.19 -27.69
N LYS A 272 15.84 7.81 -26.43
CA LYS A 272 16.73 8.11 -25.29
C LYS A 272 17.42 6.87 -24.69
N PHE A 273 16.75 5.73 -24.70
CA PHE A 273 17.18 4.51 -24.04
C PHE A 273 17.21 3.33 -25.00
N GLN A 274 18.05 2.34 -24.71
CA GLN A 274 17.99 1.07 -25.42
C GLN A 274 16.84 0.23 -24.88
N ILE A 275 15.79 0.03 -25.66
CA ILE A 275 14.67 -0.85 -25.28
C ILE A 275 15.16 -2.30 -25.34
N LEU A 276 15.12 -2.98 -24.19
CA LEU A 276 15.46 -4.39 -24.05
C LEU A 276 14.26 -5.28 -24.33
N GLU A 277 13.08 -4.86 -23.86
CA GLU A 277 11.83 -5.58 -24.07
C GLU A 277 10.60 -4.68 -23.86
N THR A 278 9.54 -4.92 -24.63
CA THR A 278 8.20 -4.36 -24.41
C THR A 278 7.22 -5.50 -24.20
N CYS A 279 6.39 -5.41 -23.16
CA CYS A 279 5.46 -6.46 -22.74
C CYS A 279 4.06 -5.87 -22.53
N HIS A 280 3.08 -6.40 -23.27
CA HIS A 280 1.67 -6.11 -23.04
C HIS A 280 1.12 -7.00 -21.92
N LEU A 281 0.40 -6.38 -20.99
CA LEU A 281 -0.02 -7.01 -19.75
C LEU A 281 -1.47 -7.47 -19.83
N ASN A 282 -1.71 -8.76 -19.61
CA ASN A 282 -3.06 -9.30 -19.42
C ASN A 282 -3.60 -8.99 -18.01
N THR A 283 -4.89 -9.17 -17.78
CA THR A 283 -5.55 -8.82 -16.51
C THR A 283 -4.91 -9.42 -15.26
N GLU A 284 -4.41 -10.65 -15.33
CA GLU A 284 -3.72 -11.29 -14.20
C GLU A 284 -2.39 -10.59 -13.89
N GLU A 285 -1.61 -10.29 -14.93
CA GLU A 285 -0.34 -9.59 -14.82
C GLU A 285 -0.52 -8.16 -14.32
N GLN A 286 -1.57 -7.46 -14.79
CA GLN A 286 -1.95 -6.15 -14.30
C GLN A 286 -2.27 -6.18 -12.80
N ASN A 287 -3.08 -7.15 -12.36
CA ASN A 287 -3.43 -7.30 -10.95
C ASN A 287 -2.21 -7.58 -10.07
N ARG A 288 -1.29 -8.42 -10.54
CA ARG A 288 -0.03 -8.71 -9.85
C ARG A 288 0.87 -7.47 -9.76
N LEU A 289 1.09 -6.78 -10.88
CA LEU A 289 1.87 -5.54 -10.92
C LEU A 289 1.28 -4.45 -10.03
N MET A 290 -0.04 -4.28 -10.09
CA MET A 290 -0.72 -3.30 -9.24
C MET A 290 -0.60 -3.62 -7.75
N ARG A 291 -0.31 -4.85 -7.36
CA ARG A 291 -0.04 -5.19 -5.95
C ARG A 291 1.41 -4.93 -5.57
N GLN A 292 2.35 -5.11 -6.49
CA GLN A 292 3.79 -5.13 -6.20
C GLN A 292 4.53 -3.84 -6.58
N THR A 293 3.86 -2.84 -7.16
CA THR A 293 4.48 -1.61 -7.65
C THR A 293 3.68 -0.37 -7.27
N ARG A 294 4.34 0.80 -7.26
CA ARG A 294 3.76 2.11 -6.88
C ARG A 294 3.12 2.09 -5.48
N GLY A 295 3.67 1.30 -4.55
CA GLY A 295 3.08 1.01 -3.23
C GLY A 295 1.64 0.51 -3.29
N GLY A 296 1.29 -0.15 -4.39
CA GLY A 296 -0.04 -0.63 -4.75
C GLY A 296 -1.08 0.45 -5.03
N ASN A 297 -0.66 1.71 -5.12
CA ASN A 297 -1.55 2.82 -5.37
C ASN A 297 -1.58 3.16 -6.86
N TRP A 298 -2.50 2.54 -7.58
CA TRP A 298 -2.78 2.81 -9.00
C TRP A 298 -3.98 3.72 -9.22
N THR A 299 -4.41 4.43 -8.17
CA THR A 299 -5.56 5.35 -8.29
C THR A 299 -5.21 6.59 -9.10
N LYS A 300 -6.21 7.07 -9.84
CA LYS A 300 -6.19 8.39 -10.48
C LYS A 300 -6.20 9.47 -9.40
N HIS A 301 -5.42 10.53 -9.59
CA HIS A 301 -5.12 11.48 -8.53
C HIS A 301 -6.38 12.12 -7.95
N LYS A 302 -6.58 12.02 -6.63
CA LYS A 302 -7.75 12.48 -5.85
C LYS A 302 -9.07 11.76 -6.17
N GLU A 303 -9.06 10.79 -7.05
CA GLU A 303 -10.20 9.95 -7.41
C GLU A 303 -10.08 8.58 -6.73
N SER A 304 -11.17 7.80 -6.74
CA SER A 304 -11.18 6.40 -6.29
C SER A 304 -11.05 5.41 -7.44
N ILE A 305 -10.80 5.89 -8.66
CA ILE A 305 -10.72 5.08 -9.87
C ILE A 305 -9.30 4.52 -9.97
N ILE A 306 -9.18 3.20 -10.05
CA ILE A 306 -7.92 2.51 -10.33
C ILE A 306 -7.68 2.57 -11.84
N VAL A 307 -6.44 2.91 -12.23
CA VAL A 307 -6.01 2.89 -13.63
C VAL A 307 -4.80 1.96 -13.72
N PRO A 308 -4.97 0.72 -14.21
CA PRO A 308 -3.91 -0.28 -14.24
C PRO A 308 -2.82 0.08 -15.26
N PRO A 309 -1.60 -0.45 -15.12
CA PRO A 309 -0.64 -0.47 -16.21
C PRO A 309 -1.05 -1.49 -17.27
N THR A 310 -0.93 -1.17 -18.56
CA THR A 310 -1.27 -2.06 -19.68
C THR A 310 -0.05 -2.53 -20.45
N CYS A 311 1.08 -1.84 -20.30
CA CYS A 311 2.33 -2.17 -20.96
C CYS A 311 3.51 -1.90 -20.03
N ALA A 312 4.48 -2.80 -20.02
CA ALA A 312 5.77 -2.60 -19.39
C ALA A 312 6.85 -2.46 -20.46
N VAL A 313 7.74 -1.47 -20.29
CA VAL A 313 8.88 -1.21 -21.17
C VAL A 313 10.14 -1.30 -20.32
N ILE A 314 10.98 -2.27 -20.64
CA ILE A 314 12.26 -2.50 -19.97
C ILE A 314 13.35 -1.88 -20.83
N CYS A 315 14.10 -0.96 -20.24
CA CYS A 315 15.11 -0.17 -20.90
C CYS A 315 16.46 -0.35 -20.19
N HIS A 316 17.54 -0.24 -20.96
CA HIS A 316 18.88 0.05 -20.47
C HIS A 316 19.24 1.48 -20.81
N ASP A 317 19.81 2.21 -19.86
CA ASP A 317 20.38 3.53 -20.10
C ASP A 317 21.89 3.44 -20.38
N PRO A 318 22.32 3.57 -21.65
CA PRO A 318 23.74 3.52 -21.99
C PRO A 318 24.52 4.75 -21.50
N ASN A 319 23.84 5.86 -21.16
CA ASN A 319 24.47 7.12 -20.77
C ASN A 319 23.79 7.68 -19.51
N PRO A 320 23.92 6.99 -18.35
CA PRO A 320 23.27 7.41 -17.11
C PRO A 320 23.79 8.79 -16.67
N SER A 321 22.88 9.62 -16.18
CA SER A 321 23.21 10.93 -15.62
C SER A 321 23.20 10.84 -14.09
N ALA A 322 24.27 11.30 -13.44
CA ALA A 322 24.37 11.22 -11.98
C ALA A 322 23.44 12.24 -11.31
N ILE A 323 22.61 11.79 -10.37
CA ILE A 323 21.73 12.71 -9.63
C ILE A 323 22.49 13.78 -8.82
N ALA A 324 23.73 13.47 -8.41
CA ALA A 324 24.56 14.33 -7.60
C ALA A 324 24.88 15.68 -8.28
N GLU A 325 24.74 15.76 -9.61
CA GLU A 325 24.90 17.00 -10.38
C GLU A 325 23.75 18.01 -10.10
N ASN A 326 22.65 17.57 -9.47
CA ASN A 326 21.56 18.42 -9.02
C ASN A 326 21.25 18.20 -7.52
N PRO A 327 21.86 18.99 -6.62
CA PRO A 327 21.72 18.81 -5.17
C PRO A 327 20.28 18.89 -4.65
N GLU A 328 19.43 19.73 -5.25
CA GLU A 328 18.02 19.84 -4.85
C GLU A 328 17.25 18.55 -5.19
N LEU A 329 17.48 18.00 -6.38
CA LEU A 329 16.88 16.75 -6.82
C LEU A 329 17.38 15.57 -5.99
N ALA A 330 18.69 15.51 -5.71
CA ALA A 330 19.31 14.48 -4.89
C ALA A 330 18.77 14.48 -3.45
N ALA A 331 18.54 15.66 -2.86
CA ALA A 331 17.94 15.78 -1.53
C ALA A 331 16.48 15.34 -1.51
N ALA A 332 15.73 15.59 -2.58
CA ALA A 332 14.32 15.19 -2.69
C ALA A 332 14.14 13.70 -3.02
N HIS A 333 15.11 13.08 -3.68
CA HIS A 333 15.04 11.72 -4.22
C HIS A 333 16.27 10.90 -3.84
N SER A 334 16.45 10.67 -2.53
CA SER A 334 17.61 9.97 -1.96
C SER A 334 17.81 8.52 -2.44
N PHE A 335 16.80 7.92 -3.06
CA PHE A 335 16.84 6.55 -3.58
C PHE A 335 17.15 6.47 -5.08
N VAL A 336 17.25 7.59 -5.78
CA VAL A 336 17.55 7.64 -7.22
C VAL A 336 19.05 7.83 -7.40
N ASP A 337 19.68 7.03 -8.25
CA ASP A 337 21.09 7.16 -8.65
C ASP A 337 21.25 7.69 -10.08
N ASN A 338 20.37 7.28 -10.99
CA ASN A 338 20.30 7.75 -12.37
C ASN A 338 19.21 8.82 -12.57
N ALA A 339 19.60 10.06 -12.80
CA ALA A 339 18.70 11.20 -13.04
C ALA A 339 17.82 11.03 -14.30
N ASN A 340 18.22 10.20 -15.27
CA ASN A 340 17.39 9.96 -16.46
C ASN A 340 16.06 9.25 -16.14
N VAL A 341 15.88 8.66 -14.94
CA VAL A 341 14.56 8.17 -14.48
C VAL A 341 13.49 9.26 -14.53
N PHE A 342 13.89 10.54 -14.42
CA PHE A 342 12.97 11.69 -14.45
C PHE A 342 12.54 12.09 -15.86
N TYR A 343 13.10 11.50 -16.92
CA TYR A 343 12.66 11.72 -18.29
C TYR A 343 11.16 11.43 -18.48
N LYS A 344 10.58 10.56 -17.62
CA LYS A 344 9.13 10.35 -17.54
C LYS A 344 8.33 11.64 -17.36
N HIS A 345 8.86 12.63 -16.64
CA HIS A 345 8.20 13.93 -16.45
C HIS A 345 8.22 14.79 -17.72
N GLU A 346 9.30 14.75 -18.49
CA GLU A 346 9.39 15.45 -19.79
C GLU A 346 8.38 14.87 -20.77
N ILE A 347 8.31 13.53 -20.86
CA ILE A 347 7.32 12.85 -21.70
C ILE A 347 5.90 13.27 -21.29
N ARG A 348 5.56 13.16 -19.99
CA ARG A 348 4.25 13.58 -19.46
C ARG A 348 3.88 15.01 -19.88
N LYS A 349 4.80 15.96 -19.67
CA LYS A 349 4.58 17.39 -20.00
C LYS A 349 4.37 17.61 -21.49
N SER A 350 5.06 16.85 -22.34
CA SER A 350 4.90 16.97 -23.80
C SER A 350 3.54 16.44 -24.29
N LEU A 351 3.00 15.42 -23.61
CA LEU A 351 1.76 14.73 -24.02
C LEU A 351 0.49 15.35 -23.41
N GLU A 352 0.59 16.05 -22.28
CA GLU A 352 -0.54 16.60 -21.52
C GLU A 352 -1.50 17.46 -22.37
N LYS A 353 -0.97 18.23 -23.33
CA LYS A 353 -1.79 19.07 -24.22
C LYS A 353 -2.48 18.28 -25.32
N GLU A 354 -1.83 17.25 -25.84
CA GLU A 354 -2.32 16.46 -26.97
C GLU A 354 -3.32 15.39 -26.51
N PHE A 355 -3.12 14.87 -25.29
CA PHE A 355 -3.90 13.78 -24.73
C PHE A 355 -4.47 14.16 -23.34
N PRO A 356 -5.40 15.13 -23.26
CA PRO A 356 -5.91 15.65 -21.98
C PRO A 356 -6.74 14.64 -21.18
N GLU A 357 -7.11 13.49 -21.77
CA GLU A 357 -7.87 12.44 -21.08
C GLU A 357 -7.01 11.54 -20.18
N ALA A 358 -5.69 11.56 -20.35
CA ALA A 358 -4.77 10.72 -19.58
C ALA A 358 -4.00 11.55 -18.56
N ASP A 359 -3.91 11.02 -17.32
CA ASP A 359 -3.16 11.66 -16.24
C ASP A 359 -1.87 10.90 -15.96
N ASN A 360 -0.75 11.62 -15.87
CA ASN A 360 0.59 11.08 -15.57
C ASN A 360 1.12 10.01 -16.56
N PHE A 361 0.30 9.47 -17.46
CA PHE A 361 0.64 8.60 -18.60
C PHE A 361 1.32 7.26 -18.31
N MET A 362 2.34 7.23 -17.46
CA MET A 362 3.13 6.07 -17.09
C MET A 362 3.75 6.26 -15.72
N HIS A 363 4.23 5.18 -15.10
CA HIS A 363 5.12 5.20 -13.94
C HIS A 363 6.49 4.65 -14.34
N GLY A 364 7.54 4.96 -13.57
CA GLY A 364 8.87 4.40 -13.82
C GLY A 364 9.56 4.08 -12.50
N SER A 365 10.36 3.03 -12.46
CA SER A 365 11.24 2.72 -11.32
C SER A 365 12.21 3.86 -11.04
N ASP A 366 12.67 3.94 -9.79
CA ASP A 366 13.57 5.00 -9.33
C ASP A 366 15.05 4.54 -9.25
N ASN A 367 15.32 3.23 -9.20
CA ASN A 367 16.68 2.65 -9.19
C ASN A 367 16.70 1.17 -9.66
N ASP A 368 17.89 0.61 -9.82
CA ASP A 368 18.12 -0.79 -10.23
C ASP A 368 17.40 -1.83 -9.34
N PRO A 369 17.51 -1.81 -7.99
CA PRO A 369 16.74 -2.70 -7.14
C PRO A 369 15.22 -2.64 -7.37
N GLU A 370 14.66 -1.44 -7.51
CA GLU A 370 13.24 -1.26 -7.79
C GLU A 370 12.88 -1.76 -9.19
N SER A 371 13.72 -1.50 -10.20
CA SER A 371 13.59 -2.09 -11.53
C SER A 371 13.54 -3.61 -11.45
N MET A 372 14.41 -4.23 -10.64
CA MET A 372 14.41 -5.68 -10.46
C MET A 372 13.14 -6.19 -9.77
N ALA A 373 12.64 -5.46 -8.76
CA ALA A 373 11.36 -5.77 -8.13
C ALA A 373 10.21 -5.74 -9.16
N TYR A 374 10.23 -4.76 -10.08
CA TYR A 374 9.22 -4.64 -11.13
C TYR A 374 9.38 -5.74 -12.17
N ILE A 375 10.61 -6.10 -12.57
CA ILE A 375 10.89 -7.23 -13.46
C ILE A 375 10.35 -8.53 -12.87
N LYS A 376 10.54 -8.80 -11.58
CA LYS A 376 9.96 -9.97 -10.90
C LYS A 376 8.43 -9.93 -10.88
N ALA A 377 7.84 -8.75 -10.73
CA ALA A 377 6.38 -8.58 -10.81
C ALA A 377 5.84 -8.86 -12.22
N ILE A 378 6.58 -8.47 -13.27
CA ILE A 378 6.23 -8.78 -14.67
C ILE A 378 6.41 -10.28 -14.94
N TYR A 379 7.58 -10.83 -14.57
CA TYR A 379 8.07 -12.16 -14.94
C TYR A 379 8.32 -13.07 -13.71
N PRO A 380 7.29 -13.46 -12.94
CA PRO A 380 7.49 -14.15 -11.67
C PRO A 380 8.23 -15.48 -11.77
N GLN A 381 8.08 -16.20 -12.90
CA GLN A 381 8.64 -17.54 -13.09
C GLN A 381 9.90 -17.58 -13.97
N ASN A 382 10.14 -16.55 -14.79
CA ASN A 382 11.18 -16.56 -15.82
C ASN A 382 12.04 -15.30 -15.84
N TRP A 383 12.02 -14.48 -14.78
CA TRP A 383 12.85 -13.27 -14.69
C TRP A 383 14.34 -13.57 -14.88
N SER A 384 14.85 -14.71 -14.41
CA SER A 384 16.27 -15.07 -14.52
C SER A 384 16.70 -15.24 -15.98
N ASP A 385 15.84 -15.86 -16.80
CA ASP A 385 16.09 -16.06 -18.22
C ASP A 385 16.07 -14.72 -18.98
N LYS A 386 15.18 -13.81 -18.57
CA LYS A 386 15.12 -12.44 -19.10
C LYS A 386 16.42 -11.68 -18.83
N ILE A 387 16.91 -11.71 -17.59
CA ILE A 387 18.18 -11.06 -17.21
C ILE A 387 19.34 -11.61 -18.04
N LYS A 388 19.42 -12.95 -18.21
CA LYS A 388 20.46 -13.56 -19.04
C LYS A 388 20.40 -13.09 -20.49
N LYS A 389 19.20 -13.12 -21.10
CA LYS A 389 18.98 -12.66 -22.47
C LYS A 389 19.40 -11.20 -22.66
N TRP A 390 19.01 -10.31 -21.75
CA TRP A 390 19.35 -8.89 -21.86
C TRP A 390 20.85 -8.62 -21.69
N LYS A 391 21.54 -9.39 -20.82
CA LYS A 391 23.01 -9.32 -20.73
C LYS A 391 23.68 -9.71 -22.05
N GLU A 392 23.17 -10.74 -22.74
CA GLU A 392 23.68 -11.12 -24.06
C GLU A 392 23.41 -10.04 -25.11
N MET A 393 22.25 -9.39 -25.08
CA MET A 393 21.91 -8.27 -25.97
C MET A 393 22.79 -7.04 -25.77
N LEU A 394 23.21 -6.75 -24.53
CA LEU A 394 24.08 -5.61 -24.20
C LEU A 394 25.57 -5.89 -24.39
N ALA A 395 25.95 -7.15 -24.59
CA ALA A 395 27.34 -7.54 -24.87
C ALA A 395 27.67 -7.52 -26.37
N GLN A 396 26.66 -7.37 -27.23
CA GLN A 396 26.78 -7.19 -28.68
C GLN A 396 26.83 -5.70 -29.01
#